data_AF-A0A1A8WAF4-F1
#
_entry.id   AF-A0A1A8WAF4-F1
#
_cell.length_a   1.000
_cell.length_b   1.000
_cell.length_c   1.000
_cell.angle_alpha   90.00
_cell.angle_beta   90.00
_cell.angle_gamma   90.00
#
_symmetry.space_group_name_H-M   'P 1'
#
loop_
_entity.id
_entity.type
_entity.pdbx_description
1 polymer ?
#
loop_
_entity_poly.entity_id
_entity_poly.type
_entity_poly.pdbx_seq_one_letter_code
_entity_poly.pdbx_strand_id
1 'polypeptide(L)'
;VVVVKESKMKTAKGIFAFLIFFMLLLKDGNCMKKRRNFPKKNIKCLNKRLNYINSKIISRRKENYVKMNMTENKIKGKDIIYGNECRNELLKGILTVSDVVKLTLGPRGRNVLLEKDYGSPLIINDGVTIAKNISLKDRKKNNGVKLMQESTNISNDKAGDGTSSTALMTATITKKGIEQVNNNHNPIPIQRGIQLASKMIMEKIKSLSTPIKTYKDILNIATIASNNDVHMGQIIANAYDKLGKNAAIILDDNADINDKLEFTEGYNFDR
;
A
#
# COMPACT_ATOMS: atom_id res chain seq x y z
N VAL A 1 -3.33 8.38 -24.96
CA VAL A 1 -3.87 8.16 -23.60
C VAL A 1 -5.35 7.85 -23.76
N VAL A 2 -5.81 6.67 -23.37
CA VAL A 2 -7.23 6.30 -23.52
C VAL A 2 -7.92 6.42 -22.20
N VAL A 3 -8.98 7.22 -22.14
CA VAL A 3 -9.75 7.46 -20.93
C VAL A 3 -10.95 6.49 -20.93
N VAL A 4 -10.95 5.48 -20.06
CA VAL A 4 -12.11 4.60 -19.81
C VAL A 4 -12.85 5.13 -18.60
N LYS A 5 -14.19 5.19 -18.59
CA LYS A 5 -14.88 5.89 -17.51
C LYS A 5 -15.89 5.09 -16.70
N GLU A 6 -15.72 5.08 -15.37
CA GLU A 6 -16.59 4.37 -14.41
C GLU A 6 -17.31 5.39 -13.50
N SER A 7 -18.32 4.96 -12.73
CA SER A 7 -19.21 5.89 -12.01
C SER A 7 -19.30 5.63 -10.50
N LYS A 8 -19.10 6.67 -9.68
CA LYS A 8 -20.06 7.10 -8.64
C LYS A 8 -19.74 8.44 -7.95
N MET A 9 -20.85 9.09 -7.57
CA MET A 9 -21.04 10.41 -6.96
C MET A 9 -20.47 10.65 -5.54
N LYS A 10 -19.88 11.86 -5.39
CA LYS A 10 -19.86 12.83 -4.25
C LYS A 10 -19.14 12.39 -2.95
N THR A 11 -18.21 13.17 -2.36
CA THR A 11 -18.36 14.56 -1.86
C THR A 11 -17.03 15.36 -1.82
N ALA A 12 -17.15 16.67 -1.53
CA ALA A 12 -16.26 17.76 -1.93
C ALA A 12 -15.37 18.37 -0.82
N LYS A 13 -14.29 19.04 -1.28
CA LYS A 13 -13.59 20.26 -0.78
C LYS A 13 -12.75 20.23 0.51
N GLY A 14 -11.48 20.64 0.36
CA GLY A 14 -10.60 21.20 1.40
C GLY A 14 -9.33 21.80 0.79
N ILE A 15 -9.21 23.13 0.82
CA ILE A 15 -8.27 24.01 0.10
C ILE A 15 -7.20 24.58 1.05
N PHE A 16 -5.98 24.76 0.54
CA PHE A 16 -4.88 25.67 0.95
C PHE A 16 -4.31 25.62 2.39
N ALA A 17 -3.02 25.29 2.49
CA ALA A 17 -2.02 26.05 3.26
C ALA A 17 -0.63 25.39 3.18
N PHE A 18 0.24 25.75 2.21
CA PHE A 18 1.68 25.46 2.33
C PHE A 18 2.51 26.25 1.31
N LEU A 19 2.66 27.57 1.50
CA LEU A 19 3.56 28.37 0.66
C LEU A 19 4.13 29.63 1.33
N ILE A 20 4.46 29.58 2.62
CA ILE A 20 5.21 30.64 3.30
C ILE A 20 6.24 30.03 4.26
N PHE A 21 7.27 29.39 3.70
CA PHE A 21 8.48 29.08 4.48
C PHE A 21 9.80 29.18 3.69
N PHE A 22 9.77 29.62 2.43
CA PHE A 22 10.97 29.63 1.57
C PHE A 22 11.54 31.02 1.24
N MET A 23 11.13 32.06 1.97
CA MET A 23 11.52 33.45 1.67
C MET A 23 12.08 34.14 2.92
N LEU A 24 13.24 33.68 3.42
CA LEU A 24 14.13 34.47 4.30
C LEU A 24 15.52 33.81 4.50
N LEU A 25 16.00 33.08 3.49
CA LEU A 25 17.43 32.83 3.29
C LEU A 25 17.85 33.70 2.11
N LEU A 26 18.48 34.85 2.41
CA LEU A 26 19.45 35.60 1.60
C LEU A 26 19.42 37.08 2.03
N LYS A 27 20.46 37.51 2.74
CA LYS A 27 21.11 38.82 2.56
C LYS A 27 22.47 38.80 3.23
N ASP A 28 23.45 38.41 2.41
CA ASP A 28 24.70 39.11 2.09
C ASP A 28 25.39 39.96 3.16
N GLY A 29 26.72 39.85 3.19
CA GLY A 29 27.57 41.00 3.48
C GLY A 29 28.96 40.70 4.03
N ASN A 30 29.93 40.61 3.12
CA ASN A 30 31.38 40.45 3.34
C ASN A 30 32.08 41.55 4.21
N CYS A 31 33.27 41.16 4.68
CA CYS A 31 34.55 41.91 4.71
C CYS A 31 34.97 42.84 5.89
N MET A 32 36.04 42.37 6.56
CA MET A 32 37.34 43.03 6.83
C MET A 32 37.58 44.11 7.93
N LYS A 33 38.60 43.75 8.74
CA LYS A 33 39.72 44.53 9.33
C LYS A 33 39.55 45.42 10.59
N LYS A 34 40.49 45.12 11.51
CA LYS A 34 41.23 45.96 12.48
C LYS A 34 40.68 46.12 13.92
N ARG A 35 41.57 45.72 14.85
CA ARG A 35 41.56 46.01 16.29
C ARG A 35 41.50 47.52 16.57
N ARG A 36 40.73 47.94 17.58
CA ARG A 36 41.08 49.00 18.56
C ARG A 36 40.03 49.09 19.70
N ASN A 37 40.57 49.20 20.92
CA ASN A 37 40.04 49.52 22.26
C ASN A 37 38.54 49.86 22.44
N PHE A 38 37.90 49.20 23.43
CA PHE A 38 36.55 49.49 23.94
C PHE A 38 36.57 50.53 25.08
N PRO A 39 35.77 51.62 25.02
CA PRO A 39 35.50 52.46 26.19
C PRO A 39 34.25 51.98 26.96
N LYS A 40 34.25 52.24 28.26
CA LYS A 40 33.19 51.92 29.24
C LYS A 40 31.91 52.75 28.99
N LYS A 41 31.05 52.33 28.05
CA LYS A 41 29.64 52.71 27.98
C LYS A 41 28.87 51.51 27.41
N ASN A 42 28.24 50.69 28.27
CA ASN A 42 27.06 49.84 27.95
C ASN A 42 26.72 48.75 29.00
N ILE A 43 26.76 49.07 30.30
CA ILE A 43 26.37 48.10 31.35
C ILE A 43 24.84 47.82 31.30
N LYS A 44 24.01 48.81 30.92
CA LYS A 44 22.54 48.65 30.78
C LYS A 44 22.13 47.74 29.61
N CYS A 45 22.86 47.80 28.49
CA CYS A 45 22.62 46.95 27.32
C CYS A 45 23.09 45.50 27.55
N LEU A 46 24.19 45.31 28.28
CA LEU A 46 24.63 43.97 28.68
C LEU A 46 23.61 43.29 29.60
N ASN A 47 23.04 44.00 30.58
CA ASN A 47 22.03 43.42 31.49
C ASN A 47 20.74 43.03 30.76
N LYS A 48 20.27 43.83 29.80
CA LYS A 48 19.11 43.44 28.96
C LYS A 48 19.41 42.21 28.11
N ARG A 49 20.62 42.12 27.55
CA ARG A 49 21.06 40.98 26.74
C ARG A 49 21.24 39.71 27.59
N LEU A 50 21.77 39.82 28.80
CA LEU A 50 21.84 38.72 29.77
C LEU A 50 20.44 38.24 30.18
N ASN A 51 19.50 39.15 30.46
CA ASN A 51 18.13 38.77 30.80
C ASN A 51 17.42 38.07 29.65
N TYR A 52 17.65 38.51 28.41
CA TYR A 52 17.13 37.86 27.21
C TYR A 52 17.76 36.48 26.96
N ILE A 53 19.07 36.33 27.21
CA ILE A 53 19.75 35.04 27.13
C ILE A 53 19.20 34.09 28.20
N ASN A 54 19.03 34.57 29.43
CA ASN A 54 18.47 33.78 30.53
C ASN A 54 17.02 33.35 30.25
N SER A 55 16.16 34.24 29.74
CA SER A 55 14.78 33.89 29.39
C SER A 55 14.71 32.86 28.26
N LYS A 56 15.61 32.96 27.26
CA LYS A 56 15.71 32.00 26.14
C LYS A 56 16.30 30.64 26.56
N ILE A 57 17.18 30.62 27.56
CA ILE A 57 17.67 29.38 28.18
C ILE A 57 16.54 28.71 28.98
N ILE A 58 15.75 29.49 29.73
CA ILE A 58 14.61 28.97 30.50
C ILE A 58 13.52 28.40 29.57
N SER A 59 13.21 29.08 28.47
CA SER A 59 12.22 28.59 27.49
C SER A 59 12.70 27.31 26.79
N ARG A 60 13.99 27.25 26.39
CA ARG A 60 14.59 26.02 25.85
C ARG A 60 14.60 24.87 26.86
N ARG A 61 14.84 25.15 28.15
CA ARG A 61 14.75 24.14 29.21
C ARG A 61 13.31 23.63 29.36
N LYS A 62 12.30 24.49 29.32
CA LYS A 62 10.88 24.09 29.33
C LYS A 62 10.50 23.26 28.10
N GLU A 63 10.90 23.69 26.90
CA GLU A 63 10.70 22.92 25.66
C GLU A 63 11.37 21.55 25.72
N ASN A 64 12.60 21.48 26.25
CA ASN A 64 13.31 20.23 26.43
C ASN A 64 12.67 19.34 27.51
N TYR A 65 12.10 19.92 28.56
CA TYR A 65 11.37 19.17 29.59
C TYR A 65 10.06 18.58 29.05
N VAL A 66 9.32 19.35 28.23
CA VAL A 66 8.13 18.86 27.53
C VAL A 66 8.49 17.80 26.49
N LYS A 67 9.59 17.97 25.75
CA LYS A 67 10.13 16.94 24.84
C LYS A 67 10.56 15.68 25.61
N MET A 68 11.22 15.81 26.76
CA MET A 68 11.59 14.66 27.60
C MET A 68 10.36 13.90 28.08
N ASN A 69 9.32 14.61 28.53
CA ASN A 69 8.04 14.01 28.95
C ASN A 69 7.25 13.39 27.77
N MET A 70 7.43 13.88 26.54
CA MET A 70 6.89 13.22 25.33
C MET A 70 7.74 12.02 24.88
N THR A 71 9.05 12.01 25.16
CA THR A 71 9.95 10.87 24.88
C THR A 71 9.98 9.82 25.98
N GLU A 72 9.27 10.02 27.09
CA GLU A 72 8.75 8.93 27.92
C GLU A 72 7.63 8.19 27.15
N ASN A 73 7.95 7.74 25.94
CA ASN A 73 7.49 6.44 25.49
C ASN A 73 8.07 5.44 26.49
N LYS A 74 7.36 5.28 27.62
CA LYS A 74 7.46 4.18 28.56
C LYS A 74 7.76 2.96 27.70
N ILE A 75 8.98 2.42 27.78
CA ILE A 75 9.39 1.25 27.02
C ILE A 75 8.39 0.17 27.43
N LYS A 76 7.35 -0.01 26.60
CA LYS A 76 6.34 -1.03 26.85
C LYS A 76 7.09 -2.34 26.74
N GLY A 77 7.01 -3.15 27.79
CA GLY A 77 7.50 -4.52 27.75
C GLY A 77 6.99 -5.19 26.48
N LYS A 78 7.86 -5.93 25.80
CA LYS A 78 7.50 -6.70 24.63
C LYS A 78 7.11 -8.09 25.09
N ASP A 79 5.90 -8.53 24.75
CA ASP A 79 5.52 -9.93 24.93
C ASP A 79 6.27 -10.77 23.89
N ILE A 80 6.94 -11.81 24.35
CA ILE A 80 7.69 -12.73 23.49
C ILE A 80 7.04 -14.11 23.56
N ILE A 81 6.70 -14.63 22.39
CA ILE A 81 6.11 -15.96 22.21
C ILE A 81 7.00 -16.80 21.30
N TYR A 82 7.05 -18.11 21.56
CA TYR A 82 7.96 -19.03 20.88
C TYR A 82 7.26 -20.29 20.39
N GLY A 83 7.95 -21.03 19.53
CA GLY A 83 7.58 -22.39 19.14
C GLY A 83 6.20 -22.49 18.47
N ASN A 84 5.47 -23.54 18.86
CA ASN A 84 4.18 -23.92 18.25
C ASN A 84 3.09 -22.88 18.48
N GLU A 85 3.04 -22.26 19.66
CA GLU A 85 2.03 -21.24 19.98
C GLU A 85 2.12 -20.08 19.00
N CYS A 86 3.33 -19.55 18.78
CA CYS A 86 3.57 -18.46 17.84
C CYS A 86 3.11 -18.80 16.41
N ARG A 87 3.49 -19.99 15.91
CA ARG A 87 3.08 -20.45 14.57
C ARG A 87 1.56 -20.58 14.44
N ASN A 88 0.89 -21.13 15.44
CA ASN A 88 -0.55 -21.33 15.43
C ASN A 88 -1.32 -20.00 15.49
N GLU A 89 -0.86 -19.02 16.27
CA GLU A 89 -1.48 -17.70 16.30
C GLU A 89 -1.31 -16.94 14.98
N LEU A 90 -0.13 -17.03 14.35
CA LEU A 90 0.07 -16.47 13.01
C LEU A 90 -0.84 -17.15 11.97
N LEU A 91 -0.94 -18.47 12.01
CA LEU A 91 -1.78 -19.24 11.10
C LEU A 91 -3.26 -18.85 11.23
N LYS A 92 -3.76 -18.64 12.46
CA LYS A 92 -5.13 -18.17 12.69
C LYS A 92 -5.38 -16.85 11.96
N GLY A 93 -4.46 -15.89 12.06
CA GLY A 93 -4.56 -14.61 11.34
C GLY A 93 -4.60 -14.78 9.81
N ILE A 94 -3.68 -15.59 9.27
CA ILE A 94 -3.62 -15.91 7.83
C ILE A 94 -4.92 -16.55 7.35
N LEU A 95 -5.45 -17.53 8.11
CA LEU A 95 -6.70 -18.20 7.77
C LEU A 95 -7.90 -17.26 7.83
N THR A 96 -7.98 -16.35 8.81
CA THR A 96 -9.10 -15.39 8.88
C THR A 96 -9.22 -14.54 7.62
N VAL A 97 -8.10 -14.10 7.03
CA VAL A 97 -8.12 -13.34 5.77
C VAL A 97 -8.50 -14.26 4.62
N SER A 98 -7.87 -15.42 4.52
CA SER A 98 -8.12 -16.37 3.42
C SER A 98 -9.57 -16.87 3.40
N ASP A 99 -10.19 -17.05 4.56
CA ASP A 99 -11.56 -17.55 4.67
C ASP A 99 -12.60 -16.54 4.17
N VAL A 100 -12.31 -15.25 4.26
CA VAL A 100 -13.16 -14.20 3.69
C VAL A 100 -12.87 -14.05 2.20
N VAL A 101 -11.60 -13.93 1.82
CA VAL A 101 -11.20 -13.71 0.41
C VAL A 101 -11.59 -14.87 -0.50
N LYS A 102 -11.57 -16.13 -0.02
CA LYS A 102 -12.00 -17.28 -0.84
C LYS A 102 -13.46 -17.22 -1.26
N LEU A 103 -14.31 -16.47 -0.55
CA LEU A 103 -15.73 -16.33 -0.90
C LEU A 103 -15.92 -15.57 -2.21
N THR A 104 -14.95 -14.73 -2.59
CA THR A 104 -15.01 -13.95 -3.82
C THR A 104 -14.39 -14.65 -5.02
N LEU A 105 -13.86 -15.86 -4.83
CA LEU A 105 -13.15 -16.57 -5.89
C LEU A 105 -14.11 -17.14 -6.95
N GLY A 106 -13.83 -16.80 -8.21
CA GLY A 106 -14.48 -17.40 -9.38
C GLY A 106 -15.79 -16.71 -9.81
N PRO A 107 -16.44 -17.21 -10.88
CA PRO A 107 -17.62 -16.57 -11.48
C PRO A 107 -18.88 -16.62 -10.60
N ARG A 108 -18.87 -17.48 -9.57
CA ARG A 108 -19.93 -17.56 -8.54
C ARG A 108 -19.45 -17.00 -7.20
N GLY A 109 -18.43 -16.13 -7.24
CA GLY A 109 -17.98 -15.39 -6.08
C GLY A 109 -19.11 -14.60 -5.45
N ARG A 110 -19.12 -14.52 -4.12
CA ARG A 110 -20.09 -13.74 -3.37
C ARG A 110 -19.50 -12.39 -3.03
N ASN A 111 -20.36 -11.38 -2.97
CA ASN A 111 -19.96 -10.07 -2.51
C ASN A 111 -19.77 -10.08 -0.99
N VAL A 112 -18.77 -9.33 -0.53
CA VAL A 112 -18.49 -9.08 0.88
C VAL A 112 -18.90 -7.65 1.20
N LEU A 113 -19.65 -7.49 2.30
CA LEU A 113 -20.01 -6.19 2.83
C LEU A 113 -18.91 -5.72 3.79
N LEU A 114 -18.32 -4.57 3.50
CA LEU A 114 -17.33 -3.91 4.35
C LEU A 114 -17.96 -2.67 4.99
N GLU A 115 -17.86 -2.60 6.32
CA GLU A 115 -18.20 -1.41 7.07
C GLU A 115 -17.16 -0.32 6.81
N LYS A 116 -17.63 0.93 6.71
CA LYS A 116 -16.78 2.12 6.63
C LYS A 116 -17.07 2.98 7.86
N ASP A 117 -16.02 3.62 8.39
CA ASP A 117 -16.16 4.55 9.53
C ASP A 117 -17.13 5.70 9.25
N TYR A 118 -17.25 6.10 7.97
CA TYR A 118 -18.14 7.17 7.53
C TYR A 118 -18.82 6.79 6.21
N GLY A 119 -20.11 7.12 6.11
CA GLY A 119 -20.93 6.91 4.91
C GLY A 119 -21.56 5.54 4.84
N SER A 120 -21.94 5.13 3.62
CA SER A 120 -22.58 3.84 3.37
C SER A 120 -21.56 2.70 3.33
N PRO A 121 -21.94 1.48 3.76
CA PRO A 121 -21.08 0.32 3.68
C PRO A 121 -20.78 -0.02 2.21
N LEU A 122 -19.63 -0.65 1.97
CA LEU A 122 -19.11 -0.94 0.64
C LEU A 122 -19.30 -2.43 0.32
N ILE A 123 -19.93 -2.73 -0.82
CA ILE A 123 -20.14 -4.09 -1.31
C ILE A 123 -19.07 -4.36 -2.36
N ILE A 124 -18.17 -5.32 -2.11
CA ILE A 124 -17.00 -5.58 -2.97
C ILE A 124 -16.78 -7.08 -3.16
N ASN A 125 -16.20 -7.43 -4.31
CA ASN A 125 -15.70 -8.75 -4.67
C ASN A 125 -14.17 -8.82 -4.86
N ASP A 126 -13.46 -7.70 -4.82
CA ASP A 126 -11.99 -7.65 -4.89
C ASP A 126 -11.31 -8.15 -3.60
N GLY A 127 -10.48 -9.18 -3.75
CA GLY A 127 -9.72 -9.80 -2.67
C GLY A 127 -8.69 -8.88 -2.01
N VAL A 128 -8.06 -7.95 -2.74
CA VAL A 128 -7.02 -7.05 -2.19
C VAL A 128 -7.65 -6.05 -1.24
N THR A 129 -8.72 -5.40 -1.70
CA THR A 129 -9.43 -4.41 -0.90
C THR A 129 -10.03 -5.06 0.34
N ILE A 130 -10.57 -6.28 0.24
CA ILE A 130 -11.04 -7.04 1.40
C ILE A 130 -9.89 -7.33 2.36
N ALA A 131 -8.76 -7.87 1.87
CA ALA A 131 -7.62 -8.21 2.71
C ALA A 131 -7.07 -6.98 3.47
N LYS A 132 -6.99 -5.82 2.80
CA LYS A 132 -6.52 -4.55 3.40
C LYS A 132 -7.40 -4.04 4.55
N ASN A 133 -8.71 -4.29 4.49
CA ASN A 133 -9.66 -3.83 5.50
C ASN A 133 -9.77 -4.78 6.71
N ILE A 134 -9.20 -5.98 6.64
CA ILE A 134 -9.20 -6.92 7.77
C ILE A 134 -8.12 -6.52 8.77
N SER A 135 -8.51 -6.32 10.02
CA SER A 135 -7.61 -6.02 11.14
C SER A 135 -8.13 -6.70 12.40
N LEU A 136 -7.24 -7.34 13.15
CA LEU A 136 -7.59 -8.04 14.39
C LEU A 136 -7.07 -7.28 15.61
N LYS A 137 -7.90 -7.25 16.68
CA LYS A 137 -7.53 -6.64 17.97
C LYS A 137 -6.31 -7.32 18.61
N ASP A 138 -6.24 -8.65 18.49
CA ASP A 138 -5.13 -9.46 18.98
C ASP A 138 -3.89 -9.28 18.09
N ARG A 139 -2.83 -8.68 18.64
CA ARG A 139 -1.58 -8.41 17.92
C ARG A 139 -0.91 -9.67 17.39
N LYS A 140 -1.00 -10.81 18.08
CA LYS A 140 -0.36 -12.06 17.65
C LYS A 140 -0.94 -12.53 16.32
N LYS A 141 -2.27 -12.58 16.24
CA LYS A 141 -3.01 -12.94 15.03
C LYS A 141 -2.92 -11.86 13.96
N ASN A 142 -2.97 -10.58 14.36
CA ASN A 142 -2.89 -9.46 13.43
C ASN A 142 -1.56 -9.42 12.66
N ASN A 143 -0.47 -9.90 13.26
CA ASN A 143 0.78 -10.07 12.52
C ASN A 143 0.64 -11.07 11.35
N GLY A 144 -0.12 -12.15 11.54
CA GLY A 144 -0.45 -13.08 10.46
C GLY A 144 -1.30 -12.44 9.36
N VAL A 145 -2.27 -11.59 9.75
CA VAL A 145 -3.08 -10.79 8.80
C VAL A 145 -2.20 -9.90 7.95
N LYS A 146 -1.26 -9.18 8.56
CA LYS A 146 -0.32 -8.29 7.85
C LYS A 146 0.55 -9.05 6.85
N LEU A 147 1.05 -10.23 7.21
CA LEU A 147 1.82 -11.07 6.29
C LEU A 147 1.00 -11.47 5.05
N MET A 148 -0.30 -11.76 5.24
CA MET A 148 -1.19 -12.04 4.13
C MET A 148 -1.43 -10.79 3.27
N GLN A 149 -1.64 -9.63 3.89
CA GLN A 149 -1.83 -8.35 3.18
C GLN A 149 -0.63 -8.03 2.28
N GLU A 150 0.58 -8.17 2.80
CA GLU A 150 1.81 -8.00 2.01
C GLU A 150 1.87 -8.96 0.82
N SER A 151 1.52 -10.23 1.05
CA SER A 151 1.51 -11.25 -0.01
C SER A 151 0.51 -10.91 -1.12
N THR A 152 -0.70 -10.43 -0.75
CA THR A 152 -1.71 -10.00 -1.72
C THR A 152 -1.34 -8.71 -2.44
N ASN A 153 -0.69 -7.76 -1.75
CA ASN A 153 -0.24 -6.51 -2.34
C ASN A 153 0.83 -6.76 -3.41
N ILE A 154 1.83 -7.61 -3.12
CA ILE A 154 2.86 -7.98 -4.09
C ILE A 154 2.25 -8.64 -5.34
N SER A 155 1.22 -9.49 -5.16
CA SER A 155 0.50 -10.10 -6.27
C SER A 155 -0.20 -9.05 -7.12
N ASN A 156 -0.88 -8.10 -6.49
CA ASN A 156 -1.57 -7.01 -7.15
C ASN A 156 -0.60 -6.10 -7.92
N ASP A 157 0.51 -5.71 -7.31
CA ASP A 157 1.47 -4.78 -7.92
C ASP A 157 2.18 -5.40 -9.12
N LYS A 158 2.37 -6.72 -9.14
CA LYS A 158 3.05 -7.43 -10.23
C LYS A 158 2.12 -7.88 -11.36
N ALA A 159 0.92 -8.34 -11.02
CA ALA A 159 0.03 -8.99 -11.98
C ALA A 159 -1.29 -8.23 -12.19
N GLY A 160 -1.74 -7.43 -11.23
CA GLY A 160 -3.04 -6.75 -11.26
C GLY A 160 -4.26 -7.66 -11.08
N ASP A 161 -4.06 -8.97 -10.97
CA ASP A 161 -5.10 -10.00 -10.78
C ASP A 161 -4.53 -11.22 -10.03
N GLY A 162 -5.38 -12.19 -9.69
CA GLY A 162 -5.01 -13.44 -9.04
C GLY A 162 -4.83 -13.32 -7.53
N THR A 163 -5.26 -12.21 -6.94
CA THR A 163 -5.04 -11.87 -5.53
C THR A 163 -5.77 -12.84 -4.59
N SER A 164 -7.00 -13.22 -4.94
CA SER A 164 -7.75 -14.25 -4.22
C SER A 164 -7.11 -15.64 -4.31
N SER A 165 -6.57 -15.99 -5.49
CA SER A 165 -5.83 -17.25 -5.69
C SER A 165 -4.54 -17.27 -4.88
N THR A 166 -3.79 -16.18 -4.87
CA THR A 166 -2.56 -16.01 -4.08
C THR A 166 -2.84 -16.14 -2.58
N ALA A 167 -3.91 -15.52 -2.08
CA ALA A 167 -4.28 -15.63 -0.67
C ALA A 167 -4.59 -17.08 -0.27
N LEU A 168 -5.35 -17.79 -1.09
CA LEU A 168 -5.71 -19.19 -0.86
C LEU A 168 -4.48 -20.12 -0.92
N MET A 169 -3.63 -19.97 -1.93
CA MET A 169 -2.38 -20.75 -2.06
C MET A 169 -1.44 -20.49 -0.89
N THR A 170 -1.26 -19.23 -0.50
CA THR A 170 -0.42 -18.85 0.64
C THR A 170 -0.93 -19.49 1.93
N ALA A 171 -2.24 -19.42 2.17
CA ALA A 171 -2.85 -20.01 3.37
C ALA A 171 -2.71 -21.54 3.40
N THR A 172 -2.96 -22.21 2.29
CA THR A 172 -2.87 -23.68 2.19
C THR A 172 -1.45 -24.20 2.36
N ILE A 173 -0.47 -23.59 1.67
CA ILE A 173 0.95 -23.93 1.80
C ILE A 173 1.43 -23.68 3.23
N THR A 174 1.07 -22.53 3.82
CA THR A 174 1.48 -22.19 5.19
C THR A 174 0.89 -23.15 6.20
N LYS A 175 -0.40 -23.50 6.07
CA LYS A 175 -1.07 -24.49 6.93
C LYS A 175 -0.35 -25.84 6.90
N LYS A 176 -0.07 -26.36 5.70
CA LYS A 176 0.62 -27.64 5.52
C LYS A 176 2.08 -27.58 5.99
N GLY A 177 2.77 -26.48 5.76
CA GLY A 177 4.14 -26.27 6.26
C GLY A 177 4.20 -26.29 7.79
N ILE A 178 3.29 -25.58 8.46
CA ILE A 178 3.23 -25.56 9.93
C ILE A 178 2.89 -26.95 10.49
N GLU A 179 1.99 -27.69 9.85
CA GLU A 179 1.66 -29.08 10.21
C GLU A 179 2.91 -29.97 10.21
N GLN A 180 3.73 -29.90 9.15
CA GLN A 180 4.97 -30.68 9.07
C GLN A 180 6.00 -30.28 10.12
N VAL A 181 6.15 -28.98 10.37
CA VAL A 181 7.10 -28.49 11.38
C VAL A 181 6.65 -28.85 12.80
N ASN A 182 5.34 -28.88 13.06
CA ASN A 182 4.79 -29.37 14.33
C ASN A 182 5.06 -30.87 14.53
N ASN A 183 5.20 -31.64 13.45
CA ASN A 183 5.64 -33.04 13.46
C ASN A 183 7.17 -33.20 13.57
N ASN A 184 7.88 -32.18 14.09
CA ASN A 184 9.34 -32.16 14.29
C ASN A 184 10.20 -32.25 13.02
N HIS A 185 9.64 -31.98 11.84
CA HIS A 185 10.44 -31.85 10.63
C HIS A 185 11.21 -30.53 10.60
N ASN A 186 12.40 -30.54 9.98
CA ASN A 186 13.20 -29.34 9.82
C ASN A 186 12.54 -28.37 8.80
N PRO A 187 12.26 -27.10 9.17
CA PRO A 187 11.63 -26.13 8.29
C PRO A 187 12.51 -25.71 7.09
N ILE A 188 13.84 -25.75 7.22
CA ILE A 188 14.75 -25.25 6.17
C ILE A 188 14.67 -26.12 4.90
N PRO A 189 14.78 -27.47 4.97
CA PRO A 189 14.56 -28.33 3.80
C PRO A 189 13.16 -28.20 3.20
N ILE A 190 12.12 -28.05 4.03
CA ILE A 190 10.73 -27.89 3.55
C ILE A 190 10.62 -26.63 2.71
N GLN A 191 11.14 -25.50 3.20
CA GLN A 191 11.14 -24.23 2.46
C GLN A 191 11.89 -24.37 1.12
N ARG A 192 13.07 -25.00 1.14
CA ARG A 192 13.86 -25.26 -0.09
C ARG A 192 13.10 -26.13 -1.08
N GLY A 193 12.42 -27.18 -0.60
CA GLY A 193 11.58 -28.05 -1.42
C GLY A 193 10.42 -27.30 -2.08
N ILE A 194 9.73 -26.45 -1.33
CA ILE A 194 8.65 -25.59 -1.86
C ILE A 194 9.18 -24.66 -2.95
N GLN A 195 10.34 -24.02 -2.73
CA GLN A 195 10.95 -23.13 -3.71
C GLN A 195 11.35 -23.88 -4.99
N LEU A 196 11.89 -25.09 -4.87
CA LEU A 196 12.30 -25.91 -6.01
C LEU A 196 11.07 -26.39 -6.81
N ALA A 197 10.03 -26.88 -6.12
CA ALA A 197 8.77 -27.25 -6.73
C ALA A 197 8.11 -26.06 -7.44
N SER A 198 8.11 -24.88 -6.82
CA SER A 198 7.58 -23.65 -7.42
C SER A 198 8.31 -23.30 -8.73
N LYS A 199 9.64 -23.43 -8.78
CA LYS A 199 10.41 -23.21 -10.01
C LYS A 199 10.03 -24.18 -11.13
N MET A 200 9.95 -25.46 -10.83
CA MET A 200 9.55 -26.49 -11.80
C MET A 200 8.12 -26.25 -12.33
N ILE A 201 7.20 -25.88 -11.45
CA ILE A 201 5.82 -25.54 -11.83
C ILE A 201 5.81 -24.32 -12.75
N MET A 202 6.56 -23.27 -12.45
CA MET A 202 6.66 -22.08 -13.31
C MET A 202 7.21 -22.41 -14.70
N GLU A 203 8.25 -23.24 -14.79
CA GLU A 203 8.79 -23.70 -16.07
C GLU A 203 7.75 -24.48 -16.88
N LYS A 204 7.00 -25.38 -16.21
CA LYS A 204 5.94 -26.12 -16.86
C LYS A 204 4.81 -25.21 -17.33
N ILE A 205 4.36 -24.26 -16.53
CA ILE A 205 3.33 -23.29 -16.91
C ILE A 205 3.77 -22.47 -18.13
N LYS A 206 5.04 -22.01 -18.15
CA LYS A 206 5.60 -21.31 -19.32
C LYS A 206 5.55 -22.18 -20.58
N SER A 207 5.85 -23.47 -20.47
CA SER A 207 5.78 -24.39 -21.62
C SER A 207 4.36 -24.64 -22.14
N LEU A 208 3.35 -24.47 -21.28
CA LEU A 208 1.94 -24.62 -21.64
C LEU A 208 1.29 -23.31 -22.12
N SER A 209 2.00 -22.18 -21.95
CA SER A 209 1.48 -20.86 -22.28
C SER A 209 1.32 -20.70 -23.79
N THR A 210 0.13 -20.28 -24.20
CA THR A 210 -0.18 -19.94 -25.59
C THR A 210 -0.02 -18.43 -25.81
N PRO A 211 0.76 -17.99 -26.80
CA PRO A 211 0.90 -16.57 -27.09
C PRO A 211 -0.40 -15.98 -27.64
N ILE A 212 -0.73 -14.77 -27.22
CA ILE A 212 -1.88 -14.00 -27.70
C ILE A 212 -1.57 -13.53 -29.12
N LYS A 213 -2.45 -13.85 -30.09
CA LYS A 213 -2.25 -13.47 -31.50
C LYS A 213 -3.44 -12.74 -32.10
N THR A 214 -4.65 -13.05 -31.66
CA THR A 214 -5.86 -12.57 -32.31
C THR A 214 -6.64 -11.60 -31.43
N TYR A 215 -7.42 -10.73 -32.07
CA TYR A 215 -8.40 -9.88 -31.39
C TYR A 215 -9.34 -10.70 -30.48
N LYS A 216 -9.75 -11.89 -30.94
CA LYS A 216 -10.63 -12.79 -30.19
C LYS A 216 -9.99 -13.27 -28.88
N ASP A 217 -8.68 -13.50 -28.87
CA ASP A 217 -7.95 -13.87 -27.65
C ASP A 217 -7.99 -12.74 -26.63
N ILE A 218 -7.76 -11.49 -27.07
CA ILE A 218 -7.80 -10.30 -26.21
C ILE A 218 -9.22 -10.08 -25.68
N LEU A 219 -10.23 -10.18 -26.54
CA LEU A 219 -11.64 -10.07 -26.16
C LEU A 219 -12.00 -11.08 -25.07
N ASN A 220 -11.60 -12.35 -25.24
CA ASN A 220 -11.88 -13.40 -24.25
C ASN A 220 -11.21 -13.11 -22.91
N ILE A 221 -9.94 -12.68 -22.92
CA ILE A 221 -9.20 -12.34 -21.70
C ILE A 221 -9.86 -11.16 -20.98
N ALA A 222 -10.17 -10.08 -21.71
CA ALA A 222 -10.81 -8.90 -21.16
C ALA A 222 -12.20 -9.22 -20.58
N THR A 223 -12.99 -10.01 -21.30
CA THR A 223 -14.32 -10.44 -20.85
C THR A 223 -14.24 -11.23 -19.55
N ILE A 224 -13.31 -12.19 -19.45
CA ILE A 224 -13.12 -12.99 -18.23
C ILE A 224 -12.63 -12.12 -17.07
N ALA A 225 -11.69 -11.21 -17.32
CA ALA A 225 -11.15 -10.29 -16.31
C ALA A 225 -12.23 -9.34 -15.77
N SER A 226 -13.18 -8.93 -16.62
CA SER A 226 -14.32 -8.08 -16.25
C SER A 226 -15.52 -8.88 -15.72
N ASN A 227 -15.30 -10.03 -15.06
CA ASN A 227 -16.37 -10.87 -14.49
C ASN A 227 -17.44 -11.32 -15.51
N ASN A 228 -17.03 -11.68 -16.73
CA ASN A 228 -17.88 -12.06 -17.87
C ASN A 228 -18.74 -10.92 -18.46
N ASP A 229 -18.33 -9.66 -18.27
CA ASP A 229 -18.95 -8.53 -18.97
C ASP A 229 -18.41 -8.41 -20.41
N VAL A 230 -19.28 -8.73 -21.37
CA VAL A 230 -18.97 -8.68 -22.80
C VAL A 230 -18.81 -7.24 -23.31
N HIS A 231 -19.58 -6.28 -22.76
CA HIS A 231 -19.52 -4.89 -23.18
C HIS A 231 -18.16 -4.28 -22.81
N MET A 232 -17.74 -4.46 -21.56
CA MET A 232 -16.43 -4.01 -21.09
C MET A 232 -15.28 -4.73 -21.82
N GLY A 233 -15.43 -6.04 -22.06
CA GLY A 233 -14.47 -6.80 -22.86
C GLY A 233 -14.26 -6.23 -24.27
N GLN A 234 -15.33 -5.81 -24.95
CA GLN A 234 -15.26 -5.20 -26.27
C GLN A 234 -14.58 -3.83 -26.25
N ILE A 235 -14.88 -2.98 -25.27
CA ILE A 235 -14.23 -1.67 -25.12
C ILE A 235 -12.72 -1.83 -24.95
N ILE A 236 -12.30 -2.74 -24.06
CA ILE A 236 -10.88 -3.02 -23.79
C ILE A 236 -10.20 -3.60 -25.04
N ALA A 237 -10.83 -4.56 -25.72
CA ALA A 237 -10.27 -5.17 -26.92
C ALA A 237 -10.12 -4.14 -28.06
N ASN A 238 -11.11 -3.26 -28.26
CA ASN A 238 -11.06 -2.19 -29.25
C ASN A 238 -9.97 -1.15 -28.94
N ALA A 239 -9.78 -0.83 -27.66
CA ALA A 239 -8.70 0.04 -27.23
C ALA A 239 -7.33 -0.58 -27.52
N TYR A 240 -7.18 -1.88 -27.20
CA TYR A 240 -5.93 -2.62 -27.43
C TYR A 240 -5.60 -2.78 -28.92
N ASP A 241 -6.59 -3.08 -29.75
CA ASP A 241 -6.40 -3.26 -31.20
C ASP A 241 -5.91 -1.97 -31.88
N LYS A 242 -6.45 -0.82 -31.47
CA LYS A 242 -6.07 0.48 -32.03
C LYS A 242 -4.72 1.01 -31.54
N LEU A 243 -4.39 0.80 -30.27
CA LEU A 243 -3.20 1.41 -29.66
C LEU A 243 -1.99 0.46 -29.59
N GLY A 244 -2.25 -0.85 -29.71
CA GLY A 244 -1.24 -1.88 -29.51
C GLY A 244 -0.77 -2.02 -28.05
N LYS A 245 0.30 -2.79 -27.87
CA LYS A 245 0.75 -3.29 -26.56
C LYS A 245 1.24 -2.22 -25.57
N ASN A 246 1.74 -1.09 -26.06
CA ASN A 246 2.43 -0.09 -25.24
C ASN A 246 1.57 1.17 -25.00
N ALA A 247 0.25 1.01 -25.06
CA ALA A 247 -0.69 2.09 -24.92
C ALA A 247 -0.85 2.55 -23.47
N ALA A 248 -0.84 3.87 -23.24
CA ALA A 248 -1.26 4.43 -21.97
C ALA A 248 -2.80 4.50 -21.91
N ILE A 249 -3.39 3.80 -20.95
CA ILE A 249 -4.82 3.82 -20.65
C ILE A 249 -4.99 4.50 -19.28
N ILE A 250 -5.81 5.52 -19.23
CA ILE A 250 -6.28 6.24 -18.05
C ILE A 250 -7.74 5.86 -17.81
N LEU A 251 -8.14 5.83 -16.55
CA LEU A 251 -9.55 5.74 -16.20
C LEU A 251 -9.99 7.11 -15.64
N ASP A 252 -11.01 7.73 -16.21
CA ASP A 252 -11.64 8.95 -15.63
C ASP A 252 -13.08 8.62 -15.21
N ASP A 253 -13.81 9.52 -14.58
CA ASP A 253 -15.23 9.27 -14.32
C ASP A 253 -16.13 10.00 -15.33
N ASN A 254 -17.25 9.39 -15.73
CA ASN A 254 -18.25 9.99 -16.64
C ASN A 254 -19.56 10.23 -15.89
N ALA A 255 -20.24 11.33 -16.23
CA ALA A 255 -21.58 11.61 -15.72
C ALA A 255 -22.69 10.90 -16.54
N ASP A 256 -22.36 10.39 -17.73
CA ASP A 256 -23.27 9.67 -18.61
C ASP A 256 -23.48 8.22 -18.16
N ILE A 257 -24.60 7.63 -18.58
CA ILE A 257 -24.97 6.24 -18.28
C ILE A 257 -24.13 5.23 -19.06
N ASN A 258 -23.65 5.62 -20.25
CA ASN A 258 -22.93 4.73 -21.16
C ASN A 258 -21.43 4.97 -21.09
N ASP A 259 -20.67 3.87 -21.07
CA ASP A 259 -19.21 3.91 -21.18
C ASP A 259 -18.80 4.44 -22.55
N LYS A 260 -17.77 5.29 -22.57
CA LYS A 260 -17.23 5.87 -23.81
C LYS A 260 -15.75 5.59 -23.91
N LEU A 261 -15.31 5.31 -25.13
CA LEU A 261 -13.92 5.13 -25.48
C LEU A 261 -13.44 6.34 -26.30
N GLU A 262 -12.62 7.19 -25.70
CA GLU A 262 -12.06 8.37 -26.34
C GLU A 262 -10.55 8.23 -26.53
N PHE A 263 -10.08 8.64 -27.70
CA PHE A 263 -8.66 8.62 -28.06
C PHE A 263 -8.12 10.05 -28.00
N THR A 264 -7.16 10.28 -27.12
CA THR A 264 -6.43 11.56 -27.05
C THR A 264 -4.94 11.36 -27.29
N GLU A 265 -4.35 12.31 -28.00
CA GLU A 265 -2.90 12.38 -28.19
C GLU A 265 -2.24 12.91 -26.91
N GLY A 266 -1.20 12.22 -26.45
CA GLY A 266 -0.50 12.59 -25.23
C GLY A 266 0.70 11.68 -24.96
N TYR A 267 1.55 12.09 -24.02
CA TYR A 267 2.77 11.38 -23.65
C TYR A 267 2.66 10.88 -22.21
N ASN A 268 3.11 9.65 -21.96
CA ASN A 268 3.29 9.11 -20.62
C ASN A 268 4.79 9.11 -20.28
N PHE A 269 5.14 9.56 -19.08
CA PHE A 269 6.51 9.55 -18.58
C PHE A 269 6.58 8.67 -17.34
N ASP A 270 7.39 7.62 -17.38
CA ASP A 270 7.70 6.82 -16.19
C ASP A 270 8.54 7.68 -15.22
N ARG A 271 8.05 7.84 -13.99
CA ARG A 271 8.73 8.56 -12.90
C ARG A 271 9.05 7.63 -11.74
#